data_AF-A0A3S0BK94-F1
#
_entry.id   AF-A0A3S0BK94-F1
#
_cell.length_a   1.000
_cell.length_b   1.000
_cell.length_c   1.000
_cell.angle_alpha   90.00
_cell.angle_beta   90.00
_cell.angle_gamma   90.00
#
_symmetry.space_group_name_H-M   'P 1'
#
loop_
_entity.id
_entity.type
_entity.pdbx_description
1 polymer ?
#
loop_
_entity_poly.entity_id
_entity_poly.type
_entity_poly.pdbx_seq_one_letter_code
_entity_poly.pdbx_strand_id
1 'polypeptide(L)'
;MSAFHKSKVRTGFTIIELMIVVAMIAVMVAVAIPSYQNYIQKSYMKAAAATIHKDGQFMEKWYSVNGKYTTGSAWPALPYTVSPESGTSLYRISFTSSGYSAGNDNKYTLIATPICGTQVANNGCVCFDQDANTVLNANADCTNGGPLCSCTN
;
A
#
# COMPACT_ATOMS: atom_id res chain seq x y z
N MET A 1 68.70 4.50 35.21
CA MET A 1 67.27 4.90 35.17
C MET A 1 66.49 3.75 34.55
N SER A 2 65.85 2.92 35.36
CA SER A 2 65.01 1.81 34.87
C SER A 2 63.59 2.35 34.64
N ALA A 3 63.13 2.36 33.39
CA ALA A 3 61.79 2.80 33.03
C ALA A 3 60.80 1.64 33.19
N PHE A 4 59.92 1.73 34.18
CA PHE A 4 58.80 0.81 34.36
C PHE A 4 57.81 0.97 33.19
N HIS A 5 57.79 -0.01 32.28
CA HIS A 5 56.77 -0.12 31.24
C HIS A 5 55.45 -0.60 31.87
N LYS A 6 54.49 0.31 32.00
CA LYS A 6 53.13 0.02 32.47
C LYS A 6 52.37 -0.72 31.36
N SER A 7 52.27 -2.04 31.48
CA SER A 7 51.44 -2.85 30.58
C SER A 7 49.98 -2.40 30.67
N LYS A 8 49.42 -1.98 29.53
CA LYS A 8 48.02 -1.57 29.42
C LYS A 8 47.17 -2.84 29.37
N VAL A 9 46.42 -3.12 30.44
CA VAL A 9 45.48 -4.25 30.47
C VAL A 9 44.47 -4.08 29.34
N ARG A 10 44.47 -5.00 28.38
CA ARG A 10 43.43 -5.09 27.35
C ARG A 10 42.22 -5.80 27.96
N THR A 11 41.22 -5.04 28.37
CA THR A 11 39.91 -5.57 28.78
C THR A 11 39.13 -5.95 27.52
N GLY A 12 38.94 -7.26 27.30
CA GLY A 12 38.08 -7.78 26.24
C GLY A 12 36.63 -7.93 26.74
N PHE A 13 35.67 -7.86 25.82
CA PHE A 13 34.27 -8.19 26.10
C PHE A 13 34.15 -9.67 26.49
N THR A 14 33.30 -9.95 27.48
CA THR A 14 33.00 -11.32 27.89
C THR A 14 31.97 -11.94 26.95
N ILE A 15 32.03 -13.26 26.74
CA ILE A 15 30.99 -13.99 25.98
C ILE A 15 29.63 -13.84 26.66
N ILE A 16 29.61 -13.77 28.00
CA ILE A 16 28.36 -13.60 28.76
C ILE A 16 27.73 -12.22 28.55
N GLU A 17 28.51 -11.13 28.44
CA GLU A 17 27.98 -9.81 28.06
C GLU A 17 27.30 -9.87 26.70
N LEU A 18 27.94 -10.50 25.72
CA LEU A 18 27.37 -10.63 24.38
C LEU A 18 26.05 -11.42 24.40
N MET A 19 25.99 -12.52 25.16
CA MET A 19 24.77 -13.33 25.25
C MET A 19 23.59 -12.56 25.85
N ILE A 20 23.84 -11.72 26.86
CA ILE A 20 22.79 -10.89 27.46
C ILE A 20 22.32 -9.82 26.47
N VAL A 21 23.23 -9.19 25.72
CA VAL A 21 22.89 -8.19 24.69
C VAL A 21 22.06 -8.82 23.57
N VAL A 22 22.45 -10.01 23.09
CA VAL A 22 21.69 -10.73 22.06
C VAL A 22 20.31 -11.13 22.57
N ALA A 23 20.20 -11.57 23.83
CA ALA A 23 18.91 -11.88 24.44
C ALA A 23 17.97 -10.67 24.50
N MET A 24 18.49 -9.48 24.85
CA MET A 24 17.72 -8.24 24.83
C MET A 24 17.26 -7.86 23.40
N ILE A 25 18.15 -7.98 22.41
CA ILE A 25 17.81 -7.68 21.00
C ILE A 25 16.74 -8.66 20.48
N ALA A 26 16.84 -9.94 20.82
CA ALA A 26 15.85 -10.94 20.39
C ALA A 26 14.43 -10.57 20.87
N VAL A 27 14.29 -10.12 22.11
CA VAL A 27 13.00 -9.65 22.66
C VAL A 27 12.51 -8.40 21.92
N MET A 28 13.39 -7.44 21.64
CA MET A 28 13.02 -6.23 20.89
C MET A 28 12.54 -6.56 19.47
N VAL A 29 13.26 -7.44 18.76
CA VAL A 29 12.98 -7.81 17.37
C VAL A 29 11.65 -8.54 17.25
N ALA A 30 11.30 -9.39 18.21
CA ALA A 30 10.04 -10.14 18.22
C ALA A 30 8.80 -9.23 18.14
N VAL A 31 8.85 -8.05 18.77
CA VAL A 31 7.75 -7.06 18.72
C VAL A 31 7.91 -6.11 17.53
N ALA A 32 9.14 -5.76 17.17
CA ALA A 32 9.41 -4.76 16.13
C ALA A 32 9.05 -5.22 14.71
N ILE A 33 9.34 -6.48 14.35
CA ILE A 33 9.12 -7.00 12.99
C ILE A 33 7.65 -6.90 12.54
N PRO A 34 6.66 -7.46 13.26
CA PRO A 34 5.27 -7.40 12.81
C PRO A 34 4.74 -5.96 12.74
N SER A 35 5.20 -5.08 13.63
CA SER A 35 4.83 -3.65 13.60
C SER A 35 5.36 -2.97 12.33
N TYR A 36 6.63 -3.20 11.99
CA TYR A 36 7.25 -2.63 10.79
C TYR A 36 6.59 -3.14 9.50
N GLN A 37 6.28 -4.44 9.41
CA GLN A 37 5.59 -5.02 8.25
C GLN A 37 4.21 -4.36 8.02
N ASN A 38 3.42 -4.19 9.09
CA ASN A 38 2.13 -3.50 9.02
C ASN A 38 2.27 -2.03 8.59
N TYR A 39 3.32 -1.33 9.06
CA TYR A 39 3.60 0.05 8.65
C TYR A 39 3.87 0.15 7.15
N ILE A 40 4.74 -0.73 6.64
CA ILE A 40 5.10 -0.78 5.22
C ILE A 40 3.89 -1.14 4.34
N GLN A 41 3.07 -2.11 4.76
CA GLN A 41 1.81 -2.43 4.07
C GLN A 41 0.87 -1.23 3.97
N LYS A 42 0.65 -0.50 5.07
CA LYS A 42 -0.15 0.74 5.07
C LYS A 42 0.48 1.81 4.17
N SER A 43 1.81 1.88 4.11
CA SER A 43 2.52 2.81 3.22
C SER A 43 2.22 2.51 1.75
N TYR A 44 2.20 1.24 1.34
CA TYR A 44 1.84 0.87 -0.04
C TYR A 44 0.38 1.20 -0.36
N MET A 45 -0.55 1.00 0.58
CA MET A 45 -1.94 1.39 0.39
C MET A 45 -2.11 2.89 0.20
N LYS A 46 -1.35 3.70 0.96
CA LYS A 46 -1.31 5.15 0.77
C LYS A 46 -0.70 5.56 -0.58
N ALA A 47 0.33 4.85 -1.04
CA ALA A 47 0.90 5.07 -2.37
C ALA A 47 -0.11 4.71 -3.48
N ALA A 48 -0.85 3.61 -3.33
CA ALA A 48 -1.93 3.23 -4.22
C ALA A 48 -3.06 4.29 -4.23
N ALA A 49 -3.47 4.76 -3.05
CA ALA A 49 -4.43 5.87 -2.92
C ALA A 49 -3.95 7.11 -3.66
N ALA A 50 -2.68 7.52 -3.45
CA ALA A 50 -2.09 8.66 -4.13
C ALA A 50 -2.08 8.51 -5.66
N THR A 51 -1.88 7.29 -6.17
CA THR A 51 -1.93 7.00 -7.61
C THR A 51 -3.37 7.10 -8.12
N ILE A 52 -4.32 6.49 -7.41
CA ILE A 52 -5.75 6.56 -7.73
C ILE A 52 -6.27 8.00 -7.71
N HIS A 53 -5.81 8.86 -6.80
CA HIS A 53 -6.19 10.27 -6.81
C HIS A 53 -5.79 10.99 -8.10
N LYS A 54 -4.68 10.60 -8.74
CA LYS A 54 -4.30 11.14 -10.06
C LYS A 54 -5.30 10.70 -11.15
N ASP A 55 -5.75 9.46 -11.09
CA ASP A 55 -6.81 8.96 -11.98
C ASP A 55 -8.15 9.66 -11.69
N GLY A 56 -8.47 9.93 -10.42
CA GLY A 56 -9.62 10.75 -10.04
C GLY A 56 -9.57 12.14 -10.68
N GLN A 57 -8.43 12.84 -10.60
CA GLN A 57 -8.25 14.13 -11.29
C GLN A 57 -8.43 14.02 -12.81
N PHE A 58 -7.98 12.91 -13.41
CA PHE A 58 -8.23 12.64 -14.83
C PHE A 58 -9.73 12.47 -15.11
N MET A 59 -10.47 11.77 -14.26
CA MET A 59 -11.91 11.61 -14.40
C MET A 59 -12.65 12.94 -14.25
N GLU A 60 -12.26 13.80 -13.31
CA GLU A 60 -12.86 15.14 -13.18
C GLU A 60 -12.63 15.99 -14.43
N LYS A 61 -11.40 15.93 -14.99
CA LYS A 61 -11.10 16.59 -16.27
C LYS A 61 -11.95 16.02 -17.41
N TRP A 62 -12.11 14.70 -17.46
CA TRP A 62 -12.94 14.03 -18.45
C TRP A 62 -14.40 14.49 -18.38
N TYR A 63 -14.96 14.55 -17.18
CA TYR A 63 -16.31 15.02 -16.93
C TYR A 63 -16.50 16.48 -17.31
N SER A 64 -15.53 17.35 -17.02
CA SER A 64 -15.59 18.76 -17.41
C SER A 64 -15.69 18.96 -18.93
N VAL A 65 -15.19 18.02 -19.74
CA VAL A 65 -15.22 18.08 -21.21
C VAL A 65 -16.44 17.38 -21.79
N ASN A 66 -16.81 16.22 -21.24
CA ASN A 66 -17.84 15.35 -21.82
C ASN A 66 -19.21 15.43 -21.11
N GLY A 67 -19.28 16.08 -19.95
CA GLY A 67 -20.46 16.14 -19.08
C GLY A 67 -20.84 14.81 -18.42
N LYS A 68 -20.01 13.78 -18.61
CA LYS A 68 -20.22 12.37 -18.24
C LYS A 68 -18.87 11.69 -18.02
N TYR A 69 -18.81 10.69 -17.15
CA TYR A 69 -17.61 9.87 -16.89
C TYR A 69 -17.42 8.71 -17.87
N THR A 70 -18.45 8.38 -18.65
CA THR A 70 -18.46 7.29 -19.63
C THR A 70 -18.76 7.80 -21.03
N THR A 71 -18.39 7.02 -22.04
CA THR A 71 -18.84 7.21 -23.42
C THR A 71 -19.62 5.98 -23.87
N GLY A 72 -20.96 6.10 -23.87
CA GLY A 72 -21.83 4.94 -24.04
C GLY A 72 -21.66 3.97 -22.87
N SER A 73 -21.40 2.70 -23.17
CA SER A 73 -21.19 1.64 -22.15
C SER A 73 -19.72 1.43 -21.77
N ALA A 74 -18.82 2.38 -22.10
CA ALA A 74 -17.39 2.24 -21.89
C ALA A 74 -16.82 3.35 -21.00
N TRP A 75 -15.89 2.95 -20.12
CA TRP A 75 -15.06 3.87 -19.35
C TRP A 75 -13.90 4.41 -20.18
N PRO A 76 -13.44 5.65 -19.94
CA PRO A 76 -12.17 6.13 -20.50
C PRO A 76 -11.00 5.30 -19.99
N ALA A 77 -9.95 5.20 -20.80
CA ALA A 77 -8.71 4.54 -20.38
C ALA A 77 -8.03 5.37 -19.27
N LEU A 78 -7.75 4.73 -18.14
CA LEU A 78 -7.02 5.37 -17.05
C LEU A 78 -5.56 5.60 -17.43
N PRO A 79 -4.98 6.78 -17.13
CA PRO A 79 -3.55 7.03 -17.35
C PRO A 79 -2.66 6.18 -16.44
N TYR A 80 -3.13 5.83 -15.24
CA TYR A 80 -2.40 4.98 -14.31
C TYR A 80 -3.21 3.70 -14.03
N THR A 81 -2.60 2.54 -14.26
CA THR A 81 -3.27 1.23 -14.08
C THR A 81 -2.59 0.35 -13.04
N VAL A 82 -1.48 0.84 -12.47
CA VAL A 82 -0.70 0.13 -11.45
C VAL A 82 -0.11 1.11 -10.44
N SER A 83 0.12 0.62 -9.22
CA SER A 83 0.86 1.35 -8.20
C SER A 83 1.84 0.42 -7.47
N PRO A 84 3.10 0.83 -7.24
CA PRO A 84 3.74 2.03 -7.78
C PRO A 84 3.85 2.01 -9.32
N GLU A 85 3.89 3.19 -9.94
CA GLU A 85 4.02 3.37 -11.40
C GLU A 85 5.38 2.92 -11.94
N SER A 86 6.42 2.99 -11.09
CA SER A 86 7.78 2.59 -11.40
C SER A 86 8.28 1.53 -10.42
N GLY A 87 9.00 0.54 -10.93
CA GLY A 87 9.50 -0.58 -10.13
C GLY A 87 8.51 -1.73 -10.08
N THR A 88 8.49 -2.48 -8.97
CA THR A 88 7.59 -3.62 -8.81
C THR A 88 6.18 -3.14 -8.49
N SER A 89 5.23 -3.34 -9.41
CA SER A 89 3.82 -3.05 -9.18
C SER A 89 3.25 -3.94 -8.07
N LEU A 90 2.51 -3.33 -7.16
CA LEU A 90 1.92 -4.00 -5.99
C LEU A 90 0.39 -4.01 -6.04
N TYR A 91 -0.21 -3.01 -6.69
CA TYR A 91 -1.64 -2.88 -6.90
C TYR A 91 -1.94 -2.67 -8.37
N ARG A 92 -3.06 -3.21 -8.86
CA ARG A 92 -3.67 -2.86 -10.15
C ARG A 92 -4.85 -1.96 -9.92
N ILE A 93 -4.96 -0.90 -10.72
CA ILE A 93 -6.02 0.10 -10.64
C ILE A 93 -6.99 -0.12 -11.80
N SER A 94 -8.28 -0.19 -11.49
CA SER A 94 -9.36 -0.30 -12.47
C SER A 94 -10.65 0.33 -11.95
N PHE A 95 -11.65 0.45 -12.82
CA PHE A 95 -13.02 0.73 -12.37
C PHE A 95 -13.63 -0.50 -11.70
N THR A 96 -14.50 -0.28 -10.71
CA THR A 96 -15.36 -1.35 -10.19
C THR A 96 -16.57 -1.55 -11.10
N SER A 97 -17.13 -2.77 -11.10
CA SER A 97 -18.44 -3.03 -11.69
C SER A 97 -19.58 -2.42 -10.87
N SER A 98 -19.39 -2.23 -9.56
CA SER A 98 -20.37 -1.60 -8.66
C SER A 98 -20.58 -0.11 -8.91
N GLY A 99 -19.56 0.59 -9.43
CA GLY A 99 -19.64 1.99 -9.86
C GLY A 99 -20.32 2.17 -11.22
N TYR A 100 -20.46 1.10 -12.01
CA TYR A 100 -21.20 1.10 -13.26
C TYR A 100 -22.67 0.75 -13.01
N SER A 101 -23.55 1.74 -13.07
CA SER A 101 -24.98 1.47 -13.31
C SER A 101 -25.30 1.95 -14.71
N ALA A 102 -25.81 1.07 -15.57
CA ALA A 102 -26.28 1.47 -16.90
C ALA A 102 -27.29 2.62 -16.74
N GLY A 103 -26.93 3.83 -17.21
CA GLY A 103 -27.73 5.05 -17.06
C GLY A 103 -27.29 6.03 -15.97
N ASN A 104 -26.27 5.72 -15.15
CA ASN A 104 -25.64 6.68 -14.23
C ASN A 104 -24.23 7.05 -14.72
N ASP A 105 -24.16 7.86 -15.77
CA ASP A 105 -22.90 8.34 -16.34
C ASP A 105 -22.16 9.37 -15.45
N ASN A 106 -22.69 9.64 -14.24
CA ASN A 106 -22.24 10.69 -13.32
C ASN A 106 -21.60 10.15 -12.04
N LYS A 107 -21.40 8.83 -11.93
CA LYS A 107 -20.74 8.20 -10.79
C LYS A 107 -19.66 7.25 -11.27
N TYR A 108 -18.59 7.12 -10.50
CA TYR A 108 -17.55 6.15 -10.75
C TYR A 108 -16.93 5.69 -9.43
N THR A 109 -16.35 4.50 -9.44
CA THR A 109 -15.54 4.03 -8.33
C THR A 109 -14.31 3.34 -8.89
N LEU A 110 -13.14 3.83 -8.48
CA LEU A 110 -11.85 3.24 -8.77
C LEU A 110 -11.47 2.30 -7.64
N ILE A 111 -10.83 1.20 -8.00
CA ILE A 111 -10.32 0.20 -7.07
C ILE A 111 -8.87 -0.13 -7.41
N ALA A 112 -8.03 -0.12 -6.38
CA ALA A 112 -6.70 -0.70 -6.39
C ALA A 112 -6.76 -2.05 -5.71
N THR A 113 -6.63 -3.11 -6.51
CA THR A 113 -6.60 -4.50 -6.05
C THR A 113 -5.16 -4.97 -5.89
N PRO A 114 -4.79 -5.59 -4.76
CA PRO A 114 -3.45 -6.11 -4.57
C PRO A 114 -3.08 -7.16 -5.64
N ILE A 115 -1.81 -7.23 -6.01
CA ILE A 115 -1.30 -8.22 -6.96
C ILE A 115 -0.87 -9.48 -6.21
N CYS A 116 -1.29 -10.65 -6.70
CA CYS A 116 -0.92 -11.93 -6.10
C CYS A 116 0.60 -12.18 -6.18
N GLY A 117 1.16 -12.84 -5.17
CA GLY A 117 2.59 -13.12 -5.08
C GLY A 117 3.45 -11.93 -4.63
N THR A 118 2.85 -10.77 -4.33
CA THR A 118 3.53 -9.61 -3.77
C THR A 118 3.39 -9.54 -2.25
N GLN A 119 4.18 -8.68 -1.61
CA GLN A 119 4.11 -8.40 -0.16
C GLN A 119 2.77 -7.80 0.31
N VAL A 120 1.89 -7.40 -0.61
CA VAL A 120 0.55 -6.86 -0.32
C VAL A 120 -0.57 -7.83 -0.70
N ALA A 121 -0.27 -9.06 -1.12
CA ALA A 121 -1.27 -10.02 -1.60
C ALA A 121 -2.39 -10.32 -0.57
N ASN A 122 -2.12 -10.14 0.72
CA ASN A 122 -3.08 -10.34 1.81
C ASN A 122 -3.70 -9.03 2.33
N ASN A 123 -3.38 -7.89 1.73
CA ASN A 123 -3.96 -6.60 2.09
C ASN A 123 -5.36 -6.47 1.46
N GLY A 124 -6.22 -5.63 2.03
CA GLY A 124 -7.45 -5.21 1.37
C GLY A 124 -7.22 -4.18 0.26
N CYS A 125 -8.30 -3.85 -0.43
CA CYS A 125 -8.30 -2.94 -1.56
C CYS A 125 -8.23 -1.48 -1.10
N VAL A 126 -7.87 -0.61 -2.05
CA VAL A 126 -8.00 0.84 -1.87
C VAL A 126 -9.02 1.35 -2.88
N CYS A 127 -10.04 2.03 -2.39
CA CYS A 127 -11.14 2.51 -3.21
C CYS A 127 -11.21 4.03 -3.21
N PHE A 128 -11.66 4.60 -4.31
CA PHE A 128 -11.89 6.03 -4.49
C PHE A 128 -13.15 6.27 -5.33
N ASP A 129 -14.00 7.22 -4.94
CA ASP A 129 -15.24 7.55 -5.67
C ASP A 129 -15.24 8.98 -6.24
N GLN A 130 -16.29 9.30 -7.02
CA GLN A 130 -16.49 10.64 -7.59
C GLN A 130 -16.62 11.77 -6.54
N ASP A 131 -16.93 11.42 -5.29
CA ASP A 131 -17.09 12.39 -4.19
C ASP A 131 -15.75 12.61 -3.44
N ALA A 132 -14.66 12.09 -4.01
CA ALA A 132 -13.31 12.08 -3.46
C ALA A 132 -13.16 11.32 -2.14
N ASN A 133 -14.10 10.43 -1.80
CA ASN A 133 -13.97 9.56 -0.64
C ASN A 133 -12.93 8.49 -0.93
N THR A 134 -12.05 8.23 0.04
CA THR A 134 -11.04 7.16 -0.05
C THR A 134 -11.25 6.15 1.06
N VAL A 135 -11.37 4.88 0.70
CA VAL A 135 -11.47 3.78 1.66
C VAL A 135 -10.22 2.92 1.54
N LEU A 136 -9.49 2.79 2.64
CA LEU A 136 -8.36 1.88 2.74
C LEU A 136 -8.83 0.55 3.35
N ASN A 137 -8.27 -0.55 2.87
CA ASN A 137 -8.54 -1.90 3.35
C ASN A 137 -10.00 -2.32 3.12
N ALA A 138 -10.50 -1.99 1.93
CA ALA A 138 -11.85 -2.25 1.49
C ALA A 138 -12.07 -3.70 1.01
N ASN A 139 -13.34 -4.06 0.89
CA ASN A 139 -13.81 -5.25 0.17
C ASN A 139 -13.65 -5.08 -1.35
N ALA A 140 -13.94 -6.15 -2.11
CA ALA A 140 -13.81 -6.16 -3.57
C ALA A 140 -14.77 -5.19 -4.29
N ASP A 141 -15.88 -4.84 -3.65
CA ASP A 141 -16.93 -4.02 -4.27
C ASP A 141 -16.88 -2.54 -3.86
N CYS A 142 -15.90 -2.15 -3.03
CA CYS A 142 -15.80 -0.81 -2.45
C CYS A 142 -17.07 -0.37 -1.69
N THR A 143 -17.81 -1.32 -1.12
CA THR A 143 -19.03 -1.10 -0.35
C THR A 143 -18.81 -1.34 1.14
N ASN A 144 -19.67 -0.78 1.99
CA ASN A 144 -19.64 -1.04 3.43
C ASN A 144 -20.23 -2.43 3.74
N GLY A 145 -19.56 -3.52 3.36
CA GLY A 145 -19.93 -4.88 3.76
C GLY A 145 -19.44 -6.00 2.83
N GLY A 146 -18.96 -7.11 3.38
CA GLY A 146 -18.50 -8.28 2.61
C GLY A 146 -17.04 -8.65 2.92
N PRO A 147 -16.55 -9.78 2.37
CA PRO A 147 -15.16 -10.20 2.57
C PRO A 147 -14.17 -9.21 1.96
N LEU A 148 -12.97 -9.11 2.55
CA LEU A 148 -11.88 -8.31 1.99
C LEU A 148 -11.61 -8.72 0.53
N CYS A 149 -11.19 -7.77 -0.28
CA CYS A 149 -10.87 -8.10 -1.67
C CYS A 149 -9.70 -9.08 -1.73
N SER A 150 -9.80 -10.05 -2.64
CA SER A 150 -8.70 -10.96 -2.93
C SER A 150 -7.71 -10.31 -3.89
N CYS A 151 -6.44 -10.73 -3.81
CA CYS A 151 -5.47 -10.34 -4.81
C CYS A 151 -5.89 -10.79 -6.23
N THR A 152 -5.40 -10.09 -7.24
CA THR A 152 -5.60 -10.44 -8.66
C THR A 152 -4.26 -10.67 -9.36
N ASN A 153 -4.26 -11.54 -10.37
CA ASN A 153 -3.10 -11.81 -11.23
C ASN A 153 -2.95 -10.79 -12.35
#